data_AF-A0A9D0ZQX9-F1
#
_entry.id   AF-A0A9D0ZQX9-F1
#
_cell.length_a   1.000
_cell.length_b   1.000
_cell.length_c   1.000
_cell.angle_alpha   90.00
_cell.angle_beta   90.00
_cell.angle_gamma   90.00
#
_symmetry.space_group_name_H-M   'P 1'
#
loop_
_entity.id
_entity.type
_entity.pdbx_description
1 polymer ?
#
loop_
_entity_poly.entity_id
_entity_poly.type
_entity_poly.pdbx_seq_one_letter_code
_entity_poly.pdbx_strand_id
1 'polypeptide(L)'
;MKGSVVVLISLLRGEISQDEYMNYNNVKVITVGLPRRIYGFIFNYRNINLIIINKYISKEKYNATLLHEFAHLELNHIYKICLDFKIEGIEDEADRYVFYLYNIIKGGEF
;
A
#
# COMPACT_ATOMS: atom_id res chain seq x y z
N MET A 1 -1.82 25.01 3.26
CA MET A 1 -2.18 24.16 2.10
C MET A 1 -2.58 22.80 2.64
N LYS A 2 -3.83 22.37 2.48
CA LYS A 2 -4.17 20.95 2.59
C LYS A 2 -3.53 20.32 1.35
N GLY A 3 -2.41 19.62 1.52
CA GLY A 3 -1.70 18.99 0.41
C GLY A 3 -2.65 18.07 -0.34
N SER A 4 -2.70 18.20 -1.66
CA SER A 4 -3.42 17.28 -2.51
C SER A 4 -2.95 15.86 -2.19
N VAL A 5 -3.88 14.94 -1.92
CA VAL A 5 -3.56 13.52 -1.79
C VAL A 5 -2.88 13.10 -3.09
N VAL A 6 -1.66 12.59 -2.99
CA VAL A 6 -0.94 12.08 -4.15
C VAL A 6 -1.34 10.63 -4.32
N VAL A 7 -2.03 10.37 -5.43
CA VAL A 7 -2.70 9.11 -5.75
C VAL A 7 -1.73 8.09 -6.34
N LEU A 8 -1.95 6.80 -6.02
CA LEU A 8 -1.09 5.68 -6.41
C LEU A 8 -0.92 5.56 -7.93
N ILE A 9 -1.92 5.99 -8.69
CA ILE A 9 -1.86 5.99 -10.16
C ILE A 9 -0.72 6.86 -10.71
N SER A 10 -0.36 7.97 -10.07
CA SER A 10 0.76 8.81 -10.51
C SER A 10 2.10 8.11 -10.33
N LEU A 11 2.26 7.35 -9.23
CA LEU A 11 3.42 6.49 -9.02
C LEU A 11 3.49 5.41 -10.11
N LEU A 12 2.37 4.74 -10.38
CA LEU A 12 2.32 3.65 -11.35
C LEU A 12 2.54 4.10 -12.81
N ARG A 13 2.21 5.36 -13.14
CA ARG A 13 2.52 5.99 -14.44
C ARG A 13 3.96 6.49 -14.54
N GLY A 14 4.72 6.47 -13.45
CA GLY A 14 6.07 7.04 -13.39
C GLY A 14 6.10 8.57 -13.41
N GLU A 15 4.98 9.23 -13.08
CA GLU A 15 4.90 10.69 -12.96
C GLU A 15 5.63 11.21 -11.71
N ILE A 16 5.73 10.35 -10.69
CA ILE A 16 6.47 10.57 -9.45
C ILE A 16 7.27 9.31 -9.10
N SER A 17 8.35 9.49 -8.35
CA SER A 17 9.11 8.40 -7.74
C SER A 17 8.40 7.79 -6.53
N GLN A 18 8.82 6.58 -6.14
CA GLN A 18 8.34 5.94 -4.91
C GLN A 18 8.67 6.78 -3.67
N ASP A 19 9.85 7.40 -3.63
CA ASP A 19 10.26 8.25 -2.51
C ASP A 19 9.38 9.50 -2.41
N GLU A 20 9.03 10.12 -3.55
CA GLU A 20 8.06 11.22 -3.58
C GLU A 20 6.68 10.79 -3.09
N TYR A 21 6.15 9.67 -3.59
CA TYR A 21 4.87 9.13 -3.12
C TYR A 21 4.87 8.90 -1.61
N MET A 22 5.94 8.30 -1.09
CA MET A 22 6.08 8.04 0.35
C MET A 22 6.17 9.34 1.15
N ASN A 23 6.94 10.32 0.69
CA ASN A 23 7.08 11.61 1.36
C ASN A 23 5.75 12.39 1.39
N TYR A 24 5.03 12.46 0.26
CA TYR A 24 3.75 13.15 0.17
C TYR A 24 2.68 12.53 1.08
N ASN A 25 2.68 11.21 1.21
CA ASN A 25 1.70 10.47 2.01
C ASN A 25 2.18 10.15 3.44
N ASN A 26 3.29 10.75 3.89
CA ASN A 26 3.92 10.53 5.20
C ASN A 26 4.10 9.04 5.56
N VAL A 27 4.58 8.27 4.57
CA VAL A 27 4.80 6.82 4.68
C VAL A 27 6.23 6.52 5.08
N LYS A 28 6.38 5.55 5.97
CA LYS A 28 7.66 4.92 6.26
C LYS A 28 7.54 3.41 6.14
N VAL A 29 8.37 2.82 5.30
CA VAL A 29 8.45 1.36 5.11
C VAL A 29 9.58 0.81 5.96
N ILE A 30 9.33 -0.25 6.72
CA ILE A 30 10.38 -1.01 7.41
C ILE A 30 10.21 -2.51 7.18
N THR A 31 11.34 -3.22 7.15
CA THR A 31 11.36 -4.68 7.02
C THR A 31 11.65 -5.34 8.35
N VAL A 32 10.83 -6.31 8.73
CA VAL A 32 10.99 -7.07 9.99
C VAL A 32 10.69 -8.54 9.77
N GLY A 33 11.09 -9.40 10.70
CA GLY A 33 10.68 -10.81 10.66
C GLY A 33 9.21 -10.95 11.06
N LEU A 34 8.34 -11.34 10.13
CA LEU A 34 6.92 -11.60 10.40
C LEU A 34 6.61 -13.10 10.35
N PRO A 35 5.53 -13.56 11.02
CA PRO A 35 5.06 -14.94 10.93
C PRO A 35 4.89 -15.41 9.48
N ARG A 36 5.09 -16.72 9.26
CA ARG A 36 4.80 -17.35 7.97
C ARG A 36 3.33 -17.06 7.62
N ARG A 37 3.09 -16.53 6.41
CA ARG A 37 1.79 -16.09 5.84
C ARG A 37 1.40 -14.63 6.05
N ILE A 38 2.13 -13.85 6.86
CA ILE A 38 1.96 -12.39 6.89
C ILE A 38 3.05 -11.79 6.01
N TYR A 39 2.67 -11.17 4.90
CA TYR A 39 3.62 -10.56 3.97
C TYR A 39 3.84 -9.08 4.26
N GLY A 40 2.80 -8.35 4.64
CA GLY A 40 2.88 -6.97 5.07
C GLY A 40 1.64 -6.56 5.83
N PHE A 41 1.68 -5.34 6.36
CA PHE A 41 0.51 -4.60 6.85
C PHE A 41 0.86 -3.12 7.02
N ILE A 42 -0.16 -2.27 7.01
CA ILE A 42 -0.07 -0.84 7.28
C ILE A 42 -0.83 -0.44 8.56
N PHE A 43 -0.28 0.52 9.32
CA PHE A 43 -0.97 1.17 10.43
C PHE A 43 -0.52 2.61 10.59
N ASN A 44 -1.36 3.46 11.20
CA ASN A 44 -0.96 4.83 11.54
C ASN A 44 -0.48 4.89 12.99
N TYR A 45 0.72 5.44 13.19
CA TYR A 45 1.24 5.72 14.52
C TYR A 45 1.79 7.14 14.59
N ARG A 46 1.23 7.97 15.48
CA ARG A 46 1.63 9.38 15.67
C ARG A 46 1.67 10.15 14.34
N ASN A 47 0.62 10.00 13.53
CA ASN A 47 0.45 10.60 12.21
C ASN A 47 1.40 10.09 11.12
N ILE A 48 2.22 9.06 11.38
CA ILE A 48 3.07 8.41 10.39
C ILE A 48 2.40 7.13 9.92
N ASN A 49 2.28 6.95 8.59
CA ASN A 49 1.77 5.73 7.99
C ASN A 49 2.93 4.71 7.91
N LEU A 50 2.93 3.75 8.82
CA LEU A 50 3.98 2.73 8.90
C LEU A 50 3.55 1.49 8.12
N ILE A 51 4.32 1.18 7.09
CA ILE A 51 4.20 -0.07 6.33
C ILE A 51 5.28 -1.03 6.83
N ILE A 52 4.85 -2.19 7.28
CA ILE A 52 5.73 -3.28 7.73
C ILE A 52 5.72 -4.35 6.66
N ILE A 53 6.89 -4.76 6.17
CA ILE A 53 7.02 -5.85 5.20
C ILE A 53 7.86 -6.99 5.79
N ASN A 54 7.45 -8.22 5.51
CA ASN A 54 8.15 -9.41 5.94
C ASN A 54 9.52 -9.52 5.24
N LYS A 55 10.61 -9.53 6.01
CA LYS A 55 11.99 -9.64 5.48
C LYS A 55 12.31 -10.97 4.80
N TYR A 56 11.45 -11.98 4.93
CA TYR A 56 11.69 -13.34 4.42
C TYR A 56 11.03 -13.61 3.05
N ILE A 57 10.50 -12.59 2.36
CA ILE A 57 9.90 -12.74 1.03
C ILE A 57 10.89 -12.35 -0.08
N SER A 58 10.65 -12.82 -1.31
CA SER A 58 11.45 -12.46 -2.47
C SER A 58 11.28 -10.97 -2.83
N LYS A 59 12.20 -10.41 -3.61
CA LYS A 59 12.10 -9.02 -4.10
C LYS A 59 10.81 -8.75 -4.89
N GLU A 60 10.39 -9.71 -5.70
CA GLU A 60 9.12 -9.63 -6.45
C GLU A 60 7.93 -9.56 -5.49
N LYS A 61 7.88 -10.45 -4.50
CA LYS A 61 6.82 -10.43 -3.47
C LYS A 61 6.86 -9.16 -2.64
N TYR A 62 8.06 -8.65 -2.31
CA TYR A 62 8.22 -7.38 -1.62
C TYR A 62 7.56 -6.24 -2.40
N ASN A 63 7.83 -6.12 -3.69
CA ASN A 63 7.26 -5.07 -4.53
C ASN A 63 5.73 -5.19 -4.63
N ALA A 64 5.22 -6.42 -4.81
CA ALA A 64 3.78 -6.68 -4.87
C ALA A 64 3.09 -6.34 -3.54
N THR A 65 3.66 -6.77 -2.41
CA THR A 65 3.17 -6.43 -1.08
C THR A 65 3.22 -4.93 -0.83
N LEU A 66 4.31 -4.24 -1.16
CA LEU A 66 4.40 -2.79 -0.97
C LEU A 66 3.30 -2.06 -1.74
N LEU A 67 3.04 -2.46 -2.99
CA LEU A 67 1.98 -1.88 -3.80
C LEU A 67 0.59 -2.13 -3.19
N HIS A 68 0.37 -3.33 -2.65
CA HIS A 68 -0.85 -3.69 -1.91
C HIS A 68 -1.06 -2.81 -0.67
N GLU A 69 0.00 -2.58 0.11
CA GLU A 69 -0.08 -1.70 1.30
C GLU A 69 -0.31 -0.23 0.94
N PHE A 70 0.18 0.23 -0.22
CA PHE A 70 -0.17 1.54 -0.76
C PHE A 70 -1.65 1.63 -1.17
N ALA A 71 -2.25 0.55 -1.68
CA ALA A 71 -3.68 0.51 -1.95
C ALA A 71 -4.50 0.65 -0.66
N HIS A 72 -4.10 -0.02 0.42
CA HIS A 72 -4.73 0.16 1.73
C HIS A 72 -4.67 1.61 2.22
N LEU A 73 -3.54 2.29 2.02
CA LEU A 73 -3.39 3.70 2.36
C LEU A 73 -4.40 4.59 1.61
N GLU A 74 -4.51 4.43 0.30
CA GLU A 74 -5.38 5.26 -0.54
C GLU A 74 -6.88 4.98 -0.32
N LEU A 75 -7.23 3.72 -0.06
CA LEU A 75 -8.58 3.31 0.33
C LEU A 75 -8.93 3.64 1.79
N ASN A 76 -8.01 4.26 2.54
CA ASN A 76 -8.16 4.57 3.97
C ASN A 76 -8.39 3.34 4.85
N HIS A 77 -7.85 2.18 4.47
CA HIS A 77 -7.83 0.93 5.24
C HIS A 77 -6.76 0.94 6.35
N ILE A 78 -6.62 2.07 7.07
CA ILE A 78 -5.57 2.27 8.07
C ILE A 78 -6.16 2.13 9.47
N TYR A 79 -5.86 1.01 10.13
CA TYR A 79 -6.36 0.74 11.47
C TYR A 79 -5.39 1.22 12.55
N LYS A 80 -5.93 1.82 13.62
CA LYS A 80 -5.14 2.41 14.72
C LYS A 80 -4.32 1.37 15.50
N ILE A 81 -4.80 0.13 15.57
CA ILE A 81 -4.13 -0.96 16.27
C ILE A 81 -4.38 -2.22 15.43
N CYS A 82 -3.29 -2.70 14.83
CA CYS A 82 -3.20 -3.94 14.08
C CYS A 82 -3.91 -5.08 14.83
N LEU A 83 -4.76 -5.85 14.14
CA LEU A 83 -5.17 -7.26 14.41
C LEU A 83 -6.65 -7.54 14.07
N ASP A 84 -7.48 -6.54 13.79
CA ASP A 84 -8.81 -6.80 13.21
C ASP A 84 -8.69 -7.06 11.70
N PHE A 85 -8.03 -8.16 11.33
CA PHE A 85 -8.10 -8.80 10.00
C PHE A 85 -9.51 -9.33 9.68
N LYS A 86 -10.53 -8.85 10.38
CA LYS A 86 -11.91 -9.37 10.42
C LYS A 86 -12.90 -8.50 9.67
N ILE A 87 -12.46 -7.45 8.98
CA ILE A 87 -13.35 -6.75 8.06
C ILE A 87 -13.28 -7.52 6.75
N GLU A 88 -14.28 -8.38 6.57
CA GLU A 88 -14.45 -9.21 5.40
C GLU A 88 -14.38 -8.35 4.12
N GLY A 89 -13.52 -8.75 3.18
CA GLY A 89 -13.41 -8.12 1.87
C GLY A 89 -12.42 -6.94 1.73
N ILE A 90 -11.73 -6.51 2.80
CA ILE A 90 -10.76 -5.40 2.73
C ILE A 90 -9.51 -5.76 1.91
N GLU A 91 -8.94 -6.93 2.15
CA GLU A 91 -7.80 -7.42 1.37
C GLU A 91 -8.20 -7.57 -0.11
N ASP A 92 -9.39 -8.14 -0.35
CA ASP A 92 -9.92 -8.29 -1.71
C ASP A 92 -10.18 -6.92 -2.39
N GLU A 93 -10.56 -5.89 -1.63
CA GLU A 93 -10.76 -4.54 -2.15
C GLU A 93 -9.44 -3.88 -2.55
N ALA A 94 -8.39 -4.03 -1.73
CA ALA A 94 -7.05 -3.59 -2.08
C ALA A 94 -6.54 -4.29 -3.36
N ASP A 95 -6.72 -5.60 -3.47
CA ASP A 95 -6.38 -6.37 -4.67
C ASP A 95 -7.15 -5.88 -5.91
N ARG A 96 -8.48 -5.69 -5.79
CA ARG A 96 -9.32 -5.15 -6.87
C ARG A 96 -8.88 -3.75 -7.29
N TYR A 97 -8.51 -2.91 -6.34
CA TYR A 97 -8.06 -1.55 -6.61
C TYR A 97 -6.73 -1.54 -7.37
N VAL A 98 -5.75 -2.35 -6.95
CA VAL A 98 -4.49 -2.51 -7.68
C VAL A 98 -4.74 -3.01 -9.10
N PHE A 99 -5.61 -4.01 -9.27
CA PHE A 99 -6.00 -4.53 -10.59
C PHE A 99 -6.67 -3.47 -11.46
N TYR A 100 -7.59 -2.69 -10.89
CA TYR A 100 -8.24 -1.56 -11.54
C TYR A 100 -7.23 -0.52 -12.05
N LEU A 101 -6.25 -0.13 -11.22
CA LEU A 101 -5.19 0.80 -11.62
C LEU A 101 -4.34 0.24 -12.76
N TYR A 102 -3.97 -1.04 -12.71
CA TYR A 102 -3.23 -1.69 -13.79
C TYR A 102 -4.00 -1.66 -15.12
N ASN A 103 -5.32 -1.89 -15.09
CA ASN A 103 -6.14 -1.85 -16.29
C ASN A 103 -6.22 -0.44 -16.89
N ILE A 104 -6.33 0.60 -16.06
CA ILE A 104 -6.29 1.98 -16.55
C ILE A 104 -4.97 2.25 -17.28
N ILE A 105 -3.84 1.81 -16.72
CA ILE A 105 -2.51 2.08 -17.28
C ILE A 105 -2.27 1.31 -18.58
N LYS A 106 -2.81 0.08 -18.68
CA LYS A 106 -2.72 -0.73 -19.90
C LYS A 106 -3.71 -0.29 -21.00
N GLY A 107 -4.54 0.74 -20.76
CA GLY A 107 -5.54 1.22 -21.71
C GLY A 107 -6.76 0.30 -21.83
N GLY A 108 -7.11 -0.43 -20.78
CA GLY A 108 -8.23 -1.37 -20.78
C GLY A 108 -9.58 -0.67 -20.95
N GLU A 109 -10.34 -1.06 -21.96
CA GLU A 109 -11.78 -0.86 -22.05
C GLU A 109 -12.45 -1.76 -20.99
N PHE A 110 -13.39 -1.19 -20.22
CA PHE A 110 -14.13 -1.88 -19.15
C PHE A 110 -15.22 -2.80 -19.69
#